data_AF-A0A897N7N8-F1
#
_entry.id   AF-A0A897N7N8-F1
#
_cell.length_a   1.000
_cell.length_b   1.000
_cell.length_c   1.000
_cell.angle_alpha   90.00
_cell.angle_beta   90.00
_cell.angle_gamma   90.00
#
_symmetry.space_group_name_H-M   'P 1'
#
loop_
_entity.id
_entity.type
_entity.pdbx_description
1 polymer ?
#
loop_
_entity_poly.entity_id
_entity_poly.type
_entity_poly.pdbx_seq_one_letter_code
_entity_poly.pdbx_strand_id
1 'polypeptide(L)'
;MTSPVRTISPDATLETAVEEMFAIGGSSLVVTEDGHPHGIVTKTDVLDSLTWEAGGNRAVQVYGADLLDDVQYEDVVALIEKFDQRDGEMSLLDAKVHLHEHDETLRGTPLLLARIRLHTDRGLYIASGEGYGASHALNEARDVLERRIRDRKTYAQTKKPPSEEFWEKRFGWLLEE
;
A
#
# COMPACT_ATOMS: atom_id res chain seq x y z
N MET A 1 7.05 16.45 16.20
CA MET A 1 7.66 16.86 14.92
C MET A 1 9.01 17.47 15.22
N THR A 2 10.08 16.94 14.64
CA THR A 2 11.44 17.46 14.85
C THR A 2 11.74 18.49 13.78
N SER A 3 12.24 19.66 14.19
CA SER A 3 12.74 20.69 13.30
C SER A 3 14.22 20.93 13.63
N PRO A 4 15.12 20.93 12.64
CA PRO A 4 14.88 20.69 11.22
C PRO A 4 14.52 19.22 10.91
N VAL A 5 13.83 19.00 9.78
CA VAL A 5 13.58 17.66 9.24
C VAL A 5 14.92 16.99 8.91
N ARG A 6 15.11 15.76 9.36
CA ARG A 6 16.29 14.97 9.03
C ARG A 6 16.11 14.26 7.70
N THR A 7 17.15 14.32 6.89
CA THR A 7 17.18 13.74 5.55
C THR A 7 18.26 12.68 5.44
N ILE A 8 18.13 11.80 4.47
CA ILE A 8 19.09 10.75 4.17
C ILE A 8 19.23 10.55 2.66
N SER A 9 20.41 10.15 2.18
CA SER A 9 20.63 9.82 0.77
C SER A 9 19.94 8.49 0.40
N PRO A 10 19.41 8.33 -0.81
CA PRO A 10 18.90 7.04 -1.30
C PRO A 10 19.95 5.92 -1.29
N ASP A 11 21.25 6.25 -1.41
CA ASP A 11 22.34 5.26 -1.40
C ASP A 11 22.80 4.88 0.01
N ALA A 12 22.22 5.48 1.06
CA ALA A 12 22.60 5.18 2.43
C ALA A 12 22.09 3.80 2.87
N THR A 13 22.84 3.15 3.75
CA THR A 13 22.47 1.84 4.29
C THR A 13 21.30 1.95 5.29
N LEU A 14 20.56 0.85 5.47
CA LEU A 14 19.54 0.76 6.51
C LEU A 14 20.11 0.93 7.92
N GLU A 15 21.35 0.50 8.17
CA GLU A 15 22.05 0.72 9.44
C GLU A 15 22.20 2.23 9.72
N THR A 16 22.71 2.98 8.75
CA THR A 16 22.81 4.45 8.84
C THR A 16 21.45 5.11 9.07
N ALA A 17 20.41 4.64 8.37
CA ALA A 17 19.05 5.16 8.56
C ALA A 17 18.54 4.95 9.99
N VAL A 18 18.80 3.78 10.57
CA VAL A 18 18.40 3.44 11.94
C VAL A 18 19.16 4.29 12.95
N GLU A 19 20.48 4.44 12.78
CA GLU A 19 21.31 5.28 13.63
C GLU A 19 20.83 6.74 13.64
N GLU A 20 20.54 7.31 12.47
CA GLU A 20 19.99 8.66 12.34
C GLU A 20 18.62 8.78 13.04
N MET A 21 17.72 7.81 12.84
CA MET A 21 16.42 7.80 13.54
C MET A 21 16.60 7.76 15.07
N PHE A 22 17.56 6.99 15.59
CA PHE A 22 17.87 6.98 17.02
C PHE A 22 18.45 8.30 17.50
N ALA A 23 19.41 8.87 16.76
CA ALA A 23 20.08 10.12 17.11
C ALA A 23 19.08 11.28 17.28
N ILE A 24 18.02 11.30 16.48
CA ILE A 24 16.97 12.32 16.56
C ILE A 24 15.74 11.92 17.37
N GLY A 25 15.75 10.73 17.99
CA GLY A 25 14.56 10.17 18.66
C GLY A 25 13.34 10.07 17.74
N GLY A 26 13.56 10.02 16.43
CA GLY A 26 12.54 10.01 15.39
C GLY A 26 12.14 8.60 14.96
N SER A 27 11.12 8.52 14.12
CA SER A 27 10.64 7.26 13.52
C SER A 27 10.69 7.25 12.01
N SER A 28 11.21 8.32 11.40
CA SER A 28 11.24 8.50 9.96
C SER A 28 12.33 9.49 9.54
N LEU A 29 12.85 9.29 8.34
CA LEU A 29 13.76 10.21 7.65
C LEU A 29 13.19 10.51 6.26
N VAL A 30 13.36 11.74 5.78
CA VAL A 30 13.03 12.07 4.39
C VAL A 30 14.19 11.66 3.51
N VAL A 31 13.93 10.80 2.52
CA VAL A 31 14.95 10.43 1.53
C VAL A 31 15.06 11.55 0.52
N THR A 32 16.26 12.08 0.33
CA THR A 32 16.53 13.19 -0.59
C THR A 32 17.68 12.88 -1.53
N GLU A 33 17.50 13.19 -2.80
CA GLU A 33 18.54 13.15 -3.85
C GLU A 33 18.64 14.56 -4.45
N ASP A 34 19.85 15.12 -4.55
CA ASP A 34 20.09 16.48 -5.05
C ASP A 34 19.19 17.57 -4.41
N GLY A 35 18.91 17.44 -3.12
CA GLY A 35 18.06 18.38 -2.36
C GLY A 35 16.55 18.26 -2.63
N HIS A 36 16.13 17.31 -3.48
CA HIS A 36 14.74 17.02 -3.78
C HIS A 36 14.25 15.82 -2.96
N PRO A 37 13.03 15.85 -2.40
CA PRO A 37 12.47 14.70 -1.69
C PRO A 37 12.07 13.60 -2.67
N HIS A 38 12.63 12.40 -2.47
CA HIS A 38 12.32 11.19 -3.25
C HIS A 38 11.37 10.25 -2.51
N GLY A 39 11.40 10.26 -1.18
CA GLY A 39 10.57 9.38 -0.38
C GLY A 39 10.73 9.58 1.11
N ILE A 40 10.19 8.65 1.87
CA ILE A 40 10.32 8.59 3.33
C ILE A 40 10.67 7.15 3.68
N VAL A 41 11.68 6.98 4.52
CA VAL A 41 11.96 5.70 5.17
C VAL A 41 11.54 5.79 6.62
N THR A 42 10.85 4.78 7.12
CA THR A 42 10.31 4.71 8.47
C THR A 42 10.89 3.51 9.24
N LYS A 43 10.74 3.51 10.56
CA LYS A 43 11.08 2.33 11.38
C LYS A 43 10.33 1.07 10.93
N THR A 44 9.10 1.23 10.45
CA THR A 44 8.32 0.12 9.92
C THR A 44 8.99 -0.48 8.69
N ASP A 45 9.51 0.34 7.77
CA ASP A 45 10.20 -0.16 6.58
C ASP A 45 11.49 -0.93 6.93
N VAL A 46 12.22 -0.47 7.97
CA VAL A 46 13.37 -1.21 8.51
C VAL A 46 12.95 -2.57 9.08
N LEU A 47 11.89 -2.61 9.88
CA LEU A 47 11.40 -3.86 10.46
C LEU A 47 10.87 -4.80 9.38
N ASP A 48 10.17 -4.28 8.38
CA ASP A 48 9.67 -5.03 7.22
C ASP A 48 10.84 -5.70 6.47
N SER A 49 11.97 -5.01 6.30
CA SER A 49 13.16 -5.58 5.61
C SER A 49 13.71 -6.85 6.27
N LEU A 50 13.57 -6.98 7.59
CA LEU A 50 14.02 -8.17 8.33
C LEU A 50 13.13 -9.40 8.09
N THR A 51 11.94 -9.20 7.53
CA THR A 51 10.98 -10.28 7.25
C THR A 51 11.11 -10.84 5.83
N TRP A 52 11.94 -10.24 4.98
CA TRP A 52 12.06 -10.61 3.56
C TRP A 52 12.74 -11.97 3.34
N GLU A 53 13.68 -12.39 4.18
CA GLU A 53 14.46 -13.63 3.96
C GLU A 53 13.82 -14.93 4.48
N ALA A 54 12.71 -14.85 5.23
CA ALA A 54 11.99 -16.05 5.64
C ALA A 54 11.16 -16.55 4.45
N GLY A 55 11.59 -17.65 3.81
CA GLY A 55 10.97 -18.29 2.64
C GLY A 55 9.49 -18.68 2.82
N GLY A 56 8.62 -17.69 2.78
CA GLY A 56 7.18 -17.75 2.92
C GLY A 56 6.66 -16.32 2.87
N ASN A 57 6.32 -15.86 1.67
CA ASN A 57 5.81 -14.52 1.41
C ASN A 57 4.58 -14.28 2.30
N ARG A 58 4.73 -13.60 3.44
CA ARG A 58 3.56 -13.02 4.14
C ARG A 58 3.17 -11.79 3.35
N ALA A 59 2.55 -12.03 2.19
CA ALA A 59 2.07 -10.99 1.28
C ALA A 59 0.96 -10.13 1.89
N VAL A 60 0.62 -10.31 3.18
CA VAL A 60 -0.46 -9.62 3.87
C VAL A 60 0.00 -9.19 5.26
N GLN A 61 0.02 -7.87 5.48
CA GLN A 61 0.14 -7.25 6.79
C GLN A 61 -1.23 -6.76 7.25
N VAL A 62 -1.60 -7.03 8.50
CA VAL A 62 -2.87 -6.58 9.08
C VAL A 62 -2.60 -5.68 10.29
N TYR A 63 -3.07 -4.45 10.22
CA TYR A 63 -3.06 -3.46 11.29
C TYR A 63 -4.46 -3.40 11.93
N GLY A 64 -4.52 -3.37 13.27
CA GLY A 64 -5.78 -3.53 14.00
C GLY A 64 -6.26 -4.98 14.00
N ALA A 65 -5.34 -5.95 14.09
CA ALA A 65 -5.67 -7.37 14.08
C ALA A 65 -6.50 -7.80 15.30
N ASP A 66 -6.47 -7.02 16.38
CA ASP A 66 -7.35 -7.13 17.55
C ASP A 66 -8.82 -6.87 17.23
N LEU A 67 -9.13 -6.26 16.08
CA LEU A 67 -10.49 -6.02 15.58
C LEU A 67 -11.01 -7.16 14.69
N LEU A 68 -10.23 -8.23 14.46
CA LEU A 68 -10.64 -9.42 13.69
C LEU A 68 -11.52 -10.35 14.56
N ASP A 69 -12.63 -9.83 15.10
CA ASP A 69 -13.49 -10.57 16.02
C ASP A 69 -14.32 -11.67 15.35
N ASP A 70 -14.72 -11.45 14.09
CA ASP A 70 -15.65 -12.30 13.34
C ASP A 70 -15.02 -12.93 12.08
N VAL A 71 -13.70 -12.82 11.92
CA VAL A 71 -12.93 -13.32 10.78
C VAL A 71 -11.56 -13.80 11.26
N GLN A 72 -11.02 -14.88 10.70
CA GLN A 72 -9.68 -15.34 11.07
C GLN A 72 -8.62 -14.70 10.17
N TYR A 73 -7.38 -14.62 10.65
CA TYR A 73 -6.27 -14.09 9.87
C TYR A 73 -6.09 -14.84 8.55
N GLU A 74 -6.26 -16.16 8.57
CA GLU A 74 -6.20 -17.04 7.40
C GLU A 74 -7.26 -16.69 6.35
N ASP A 75 -8.45 -16.23 6.77
CA ASP A 75 -9.50 -15.78 5.85
C ASP A 75 -9.11 -14.48 5.16
N VAL A 76 -8.42 -13.57 5.85
CA VAL A 76 -7.88 -12.34 5.27
C VAL A 76 -6.80 -12.68 4.24
N VAL A 77 -5.90 -13.60 4.55
CA VAL A 77 -4.89 -14.08 3.60
C VAL A 77 -5.56 -14.68 2.37
N ALA A 78 -6.51 -15.59 2.55
CA ALA A 78 -7.25 -16.22 1.46
C ALA A 78 -8.06 -15.21 0.63
N LEU A 79 -8.57 -14.14 1.24
CA LEU A 79 -9.23 -13.04 0.53
C LEU A 79 -8.26 -12.33 -0.40
N ILE A 80 -7.03 -12.08 0.06
CA ILE A 80 -6.03 -11.36 -0.72
C ILE A 80 -5.42 -12.24 -1.82
N GLU A 81 -5.12 -13.51 -1.53
CA GLU A 81 -4.58 -14.46 -2.51
C GLU A 81 -5.51 -14.68 -3.71
N LYS A 82 -6.83 -14.48 -3.55
CA LYS A 82 -7.79 -14.53 -4.66
C LYS A 82 -7.48 -13.50 -5.76
N PHE A 83 -6.82 -12.38 -5.44
CA PHE A 83 -6.42 -11.38 -6.43
C PHE A 83 -5.22 -11.84 -7.28
N ASP A 84 -4.36 -12.72 -6.74
CA ASP A 84 -3.25 -13.32 -7.47
C ASP A 84 -3.76 -14.43 -8.40
N GLN A 85 -4.64 -15.31 -7.89
CA GLN A 85 -5.12 -16.49 -8.62
C GLN A 85 -6.14 -16.18 -9.72
N ARG A 86 -7.02 -15.19 -9.53
CA ARG A 86 -8.13 -14.94 -10.48
C ARG A 86 -7.67 -14.29 -11.78
N ASP A 87 -6.56 -13.56 -11.74
CA ASP A 87 -6.30 -12.56 -12.76
C ASP A 87 -5.13 -12.88 -13.67
N GLY A 88 -4.30 -13.89 -13.38
CA GLY A 88 -3.29 -14.52 -14.26
C GLY A 88 -2.25 -13.59 -14.90
N GLU A 89 -2.33 -12.31 -14.62
CA GLU A 89 -1.66 -11.22 -15.33
C GLU A 89 -0.96 -10.25 -14.38
N MET A 90 -1.20 -10.36 -13.07
CA MET A 90 -0.72 -9.42 -12.06
C MET A 90 -0.19 -10.20 -10.86
N SER A 91 1.03 -9.89 -10.46
CA SER A 91 1.70 -10.52 -9.32
C SER A 91 1.57 -9.63 -8.09
N LEU A 92 1.06 -10.18 -6.99
CA LEU A 92 1.01 -9.46 -5.72
C LEU A 92 2.40 -9.43 -5.07
N LEU A 93 2.92 -8.22 -4.81
CA LEU A 93 4.19 -8.02 -4.12
C LEU A 93 3.98 -7.91 -2.61
N ASP A 94 3.00 -7.11 -2.19
CA ASP A 94 2.67 -6.85 -0.80
C ASP A 94 1.21 -6.37 -0.68
N ALA A 95 0.57 -6.68 0.44
CA ALA A 95 -0.76 -6.19 0.79
C ALA A 95 -0.77 -5.70 2.23
N LYS A 96 -1.34 -4.51 2.43
CA LYS A 96 -1.55 -3.91 3.75
C LYS A 96 -3.04 -3.73 3.98
N VAL A 97 -3.54 -4.31 5.06
CA VAL A 97 -4.92 -4.20 5.54
C VAL A 97 -4.92 -3.39 6.81
N HIS A 98 -5.66 -2.29 6.84
CA HIS A 98 -5.86 -1.49 8.05
C HIS A 98 -7.31 -1.60 8.48
N LEU A 99 -7.52 -2.00 9.72
CA LEU A 99 -8.81 -1.94 10.39
C LEU A 99 -8.83 -0.76 11.36
N HIS A 100 -9.93 -0.05 11.37
CA HIS A 100 -10.18 1.05 12.29
C HIS A 100 -11.61 0.96 12.79
N GLU A 101 -11.78 1.03 14.11
CA GLU A 101 -13.09 1.07 14.76
C GLU A 101 -13.63 2.50 14.80
N HIS A 102 -14.91 2.66 14.48
CA HIS A 102 -15.67 3.89 14.68
C HIS A 102 -16.49 3.82 15.98
N ASP A 103 -16.91 4.99 16.47
CA ASP A 103 -17.74 5.08 17.69
C ASP A 103 -19.16 4.46 17.51
N GLU A 104 -19.61 4.25 16.27
CA GLU A 104 -20.94 3.71 15.96
C GLU A 104 -20.97 2.18 16.14
N THR A 105 -22.05 1.68 16.76
CA THR A 105 -22.26 0.24 16.97
C THR A 105 -23.69 -0.17 16.59
N LEU A 106 -23.84 -1.37 16.04
CA LEU A 106 -25.14 -1.98 15.76
C LEU A 106 -25.26 -3.30 16.50
N ARG A 107 -26.21 -3.37 17.44
CA ARG A 107 -26.47 -4.57 18.27
C ARG A 107 -25.21 -5.08 18.99
N GLY A 108 -24.33 -4.17 19.40
CA GLY A 108 -23.08 -4.49 20.09
C GLY A 108 -21.90 -4.80 19.16
N THR A 109 -22.11 -4.83 17.84
CA THR A 109 -21.02 -4.97 16.86
C THR A 109 -20.56 -3.58 16.41
N PRO A 110 -19.26 -3.23 16.54
CA PRO A 110 -18.76 -1.95 16.10
C PRO A 110 -18.75 -1.82 14.57
N LEU A 111 -18.95 -0.59 14.09
CA LEU A 111 -18.70 -0.24 12.70
C LEU A 111 -17.19 -0.13 12.48
N LEU A 112 -16.66 -0.94 11.57
CA LEU A 112 -15.25 -0.93 11.21
C LEU A 112 -15.06 -0.39 9.80
N LEU A 113 -14.01 0.40 9.61
CA LEU A 113 -13.44 0.74 8.32
C LEU A 113 -12.29 -0.22 8.03
N ALA A 114 -12.42 -0.98 6.94
CA ALA A 114 -11.31 -1.72 6.36
C ALA A 114 -10.72 -0.93 5.18
N ARG A 115 -9.40 -0.74 5.17
CA ARG A 115 -8.64 -0.20 4.03
C ARG A 115 -7.63 -1.22 3.55
N ILE A 116 -7.77 -1.65 2.31
CA ILE A 116 -6.87 -2.61 1.66
C ILE A 116 -5.99 -1.85 0.66
N ARG A 117 -4.68 -2.06 0.74
CA ARG A 117 -3.68 -1.56 -0.19
C ARG A 117 -2.93 -2.75 -0.79
N LEU A 118 -3.00 -2.92 -2.11
CA LEU A 118 -2.23 -3.92 -2.85
C LEU A 118 -1.13 -3.25 -3.65
N HIS A 119 0.11 -3.65 -3.38
CA HIS A 119 1.27 -3.36 -4.20
C HIS A 119 1.47 -4.51 -5.17
N THR A 120 1.37 -4.22 -6.47
CA THR A 120 1.54 -5.22 -7.51
C THR A 120 2.55 -4.75 -8.55
N ASP A 121 3.01 -5.68 -9.38
CA ASP A 121 3.82 -5.38 -10.57
C ASP A 121 3.14 -4.45 -11.59
N ARG A 122 1.82 -4.25 -11.48
CA ARG A 122 1.03 -3.30 -12.28
C ARG A 122 0.70 -2.00 -11.54
N GLY A 123 1.30 -1.79 -10.38
CA GLY A 123 1.20 -0.61 -9.55
C GLY A 123 0.29 -0.78 -8.35
N LEU A 124 -0.13 0.36 -7.78
CA LEU A 124 -0.85 0.41 -6.52
C LEU A 124 -2.38 0.36 -6.73
N TYR A 125 -3.05 -0.51 -5.97
CA TYR A 125 -4.50 -0.50 -5.82
C TYR A 125 -4.86 -0.24 -4.36
N ILE A 126 -5.81 0.65 -4.14
CA ILE A 126 -6.32 0.96 -2.80
C ILE A 126 -7.83 0.86 -2.86
N ALA A 127 -8.45 0.28 -1.84
CA ALA A 127 -9.88 0.31 -1.63
C ALA A 127 -10.19 0.41 -0.14
N SER A 128 -11.40 0.87 0.16
CA SER A 128 -11.93 0.86 1.52
C SER A 128 -13.39 0.46 1.53
N GLY A 129 -13.82 -0.11 2.64
CA GLY A 129 -15.19 -0.52 2.90
C GLY A 129 -15.50 -0.38 4.37
N GLU A 130 -16.74 -0.03 4.68
CA GLU A 130 -17.24 0.10 6.04
C GLU A 130 -18.28 -0.98 6.28
N GLY A 131 -18.25 -1.61 7.45
CA GLY A 131 -19.17 -2.68 7.78
C GLY A 131 -19.21 -2.94 9.28
N TYR A 132 -20.33 -3.48 9.76
CA TYR A 132 -20.45 -3.86 11.16
C TYR A 132 -19.72 -5.21 11.35
N GLY A 133 -18.56 -5.17 11.98
CA GLY A 133 -17.63 -6.30 12.07
C GLY A 133 -16.60 -6.32 10.92
N ALA A 134 -15.49 -7.02 11.15
CA ALA A 134 -14.36 -7.03 10.23
C ALA A 134 -14.67 -7.80 8.96
N SER A 135 -15.41 -8.91 9.06
CA SER A 135 -15.84 -9.69 7.90
C SER A 135 -16.65 -8.83 6.91
N HIS A 136 -17.59 -8.02 7.40
CA HIS A 136 -18.38 -7.14 6.55
C HIS A 136 -17.50 -6.06 5.89
N ALA A 137 -16.74 -5.32 6.69
CA ALA A 137 -15.89 -4.23 6.19
C ALA A 137 -14.86 -4.70 5.15
N LEU A 138 -14.22 -5.86 5.38
CA LEU A 138 -13.26 -6.47 4.45
C LEU A 138 -13.90 -6.87 3.12
N ASN A 139 -15.12 -7.42 3.15
CA ASN A 139 -15.83 -7.79 1.92
C ASN A 139 -16.24 -6.55 1.10
N GLU A 140 -16.71 -5.49 1.74
CA GLU A 140 -17.01 -4.22 1.06
C GLU A 140 -15.74 -3.64 0.40
N ALA A 141 -14.61 -3.65 1.12
CA ALA A 141 -13.33 -3.19 0.57
C ALA A 141 -12.85 -4.06 -0.60
N ARG A 142 -13.00 -5.39 -0.49
CA ARG A 142 -12.65 -6.37 -1.53
C ARG A 142 -13.46 -6.13 -2.80
N ASP A 143 -14.77 -5.93 -2.70
CA ASP A 143 -15.64 -5.76 -3.87
C ASP A 143 -15.28 -4.48 -4.65
N VAL A 144 -14.94 -3.40 -3.95
CA VAL A 144 -14.41 -2.17 -4.55
C VAL A 144 -13.08 -2.43 -5.26
N LEU A 145 -12.20 -3.24 -4.65
CA LEU A 145 -10.89 -3.58 -5.21
C LEU A 145 -11.02 -4.44 -6.48
N GLU A 146 -11.88 -5.47 -6.46
CA GLU A 146 -12.19 -6.31 -7.62
C GLU A 146 -12.69 -5.47 -8.79
N ARG A 147 -13.58 -4.51 -8.52
CA ARG A 147 -14.08 -3.59 -9.54
C ARG A 147 -12.96 -2.72 -10.11
N ARG A 148 -12.11 -2.13 -9.27
CA ARG A 148 -11.00 -1.27 -9.72
C ARG A 148 -9.97 -2.03 -10.57
N ILE A 149 -9.63 -3.25 -10.18
CA ILE A 149 -8.71 -4.12 -10.95
C ILE A 149 -9.32 -4.43 -12.33
N ARG A 150 -10.60 -4.80 -12.37
CA ARG A 150 -11.32 -5.06 -13.62
C ARG A 150 -11.37 -3.83 -14.53
N ASP A 151 -11.78 -2.68 -13.98
CA ASP A 151 -11.94 -1.43 -14.76
C ASP A 151 -10.60 -0.98 -15.37
N ARG A 152 -9.49 -1.12 -14.62
CA ARG A 152 -8.16 -0.78 -15.13
C ARG A 152 -7.70 -1.73 -16.24
N LYS A 153 -8.02 -3.02 -16.18
CA LYS A 153 -7.78 -3.96 -17.28
C LYS A 153 -8.57 -3.56 -18.53
N THR A 154 -9.86 -3.26 -18.39
CA THR A 154 -10.70 -2.79 -19.50
C THR A 154 -10.14 -1.52 -20.13
N TYR A 155 -9.69 -0.57 -19.31
CA TYR A 155 -9.10 0.68 -19.77
C TYR A 155 -7.74 0.49 -20.45
N ALA A 156 -6.90 -0.43 -19.96
CA ALA A 156 -5.61 -0.78 -20.57
C ALA A 156 -5.79 -1.46 -21.95
N GLN A 157 -6.80 -2.32 -22.10
CA GLN A 157 -7.11 -3.00 -23.37
C GLN A 157 -7.76 -2.09 -24.41
N THR A 158 -8.48 -1.04 -23.98
CA THR A 158 -9.22 -0.15 -24.89
C THR A 158 -8.43 1.07 -25.38
N LYS A 159 -7.22 1.32 -24.88
CA LYS A 159 -6.38 2.40 -25.43
C LYS A 159 -5.67 1.96 -26.71
N LYS A 160 -5.98 2.65 -27.82
CA LYS A 160 -4.98 2.85 -28.88
C LYS A 160 -3.75 3.50 -28.22
N PRO A 161 -2.51 3.07 -28.55
CA PRO A 161 -1.31 3.75 -28.09
C PRO A 161 -1.46 5.27 -28.32
N PRO A 162 -1.11 6.12 -27.35
CA PRO A 162 -1.21 7.56 -27.55
C PRO A 162 -0.40 7.95 -28.78
N SER A 163 -0.99 8.75 -29.67
CA SER A 163 -0.33 9.19 -30.91
C SER A 163 0.89 10.08 -30.60
N GLU A 164 1.78 10.24 -31.56
CA GLU A 164 2.95 11.12 -31.45
C GLU A 164 2.56 12.56 -31.04
N GLU A 165 1.46 13.08 -31.62
CA GLU A 165 0.82 14.36 -31.24
C GLU A 165 0.41 14.45 -29.75
N PHE A 166 0.03 13.34 -29.11
CA PHE A 166 -0.35 13.33 -27.68
C PHE A 166 0.87 13.55 -26.79
N TRP A 167 2.02 12.99 -27.17
CA TRP A 167 3.28 13.18 -26.46
C TRP A 167 3.86 14.56 -26.73
N GLU A 168 3.80 15.04 -27.96
CA GLU A 168 4.29 16.36 -28.38
C GLU A 168 3.51 17.49 -27.67
N LYS A 169 2.19 17.40 -27.54
CA LYS A 169 1.41 18.39 -26.76
C LYS A 169 1.70 18.40 -25.26
N ARG A 170 2.17 17.28 -24.69
CA ARG A 170 2.31 17.10 -23.23
C ARG A 170 3.75 17.29 -22.76
N PHE A 171 4.72 17.03 -23.62
CA PHE A 171 6.16 17.08 -23.33
C PHE A 171 6.98 17.84 -24.39
N GLY A 172 6.35 18.48 -25.39
CA GLY A 172 7.07 19.23 -26.43
C GLY A 172 7.87 20.42 -25.89
N TRP A 173 7.52 20.94 -24.71
CA TRP A 173 8.29 21.97 -23.99
C TRP A 173 9.58 21.44 -23.34
N LEU A 174 9.81 20.12 -23.37
CA LEU A 174 10.98 19.45 -22.80
C LEU A 174 12.01 19.06 -23.87
N LEU A 175 11.73 19.36 -25.16
CA LEU A 175 12.58 19.03 -26.32
C LEU A 175 13.12 20.28 -27.04
N GLU A 176 12.98 21.47 -26.46
CA GLU A 176 13.69 22.66 -26.96
C GLU A 176 15.10 22.75 -26.35
N GLU A 177 16.08 22.21 -27.08
CA GLU A 177 17.40 22.82 -27.26
C GLU A 177 17.79 22.80 -28.75
#